data_AF-A0A8T4EW58-F1
#
_entry.id   AF-A0A8T4EW58-F1
#
_cell.length_a   1.000
_cell.length_b   1.000
_cell.length_c   1.000
_cell.angle_alpha   90.00
_cell.angle_beta   90.00
_cell.angle_gamma   90.00
#
_symmetry.space_group_name_H-M   'P 1'
#
loop_
_entity.id
_entity.type
_entity.pdbx_description
1 polymer ?
#
loop_
_entity_poly.entity_id
_entity_poly.type
_entity_poly.pdbx_seq_one_letter_code
_entity_poly.pdbx_strand_id
1 'polypeptide(L)' 'MKGKEPNYAAFIPIGICFMGSGVVFMTTVNSLLGSGMLIIGVAWMIIGIKNRNKTEAKK' A
#
# COMPACT_ATOMS: atom_id res chain seq x y z
N MET A 1 -18.74 17.65 -7.31
CA MET A 1 -17.39 17.78 -6.72
C MET A 1 -16.39 17.23 -7.73
N LYS A 2 -15.50 18.05 -8.32
CA LYS A 2 -14.41 17.52 -9.16
C LYS A 2 -13.57 16.61 -8.26
N GLY A 3 -13.78 15.29 -8.38
CA GLY A 3 -13.14 14.29 -7.55
C GLY A 3 -11.64 14.49 -7.66
N LYS A 4 -11.01 14.96 -6.58
CA LYS A 4 -9.55 14.98 -6.47
C LYS A 4 -9.12 13.54 -6.68
N GLU A 5 -8.46 13.27 -7.80
CA GLU A 5 -7.91 11.93 -8.06
C GLU A 5 -7.05 11.53 -6.85
N PRO A 6 -7.09 10.25 -6.44
CA PRO A 6 -6.27 9.78 -5.33
C PRO A 6 -4.81 10.09 -5.61
N ASN A 7 -4.10 10.62 -4.61
CA ASN A 7 -2.65 10.77 -4.70
C ASN A 7 -2.02 9.38 -4.60
N TYR A 8 -1.79 8.74 -5.75
CA TYR A 8 -1.26 7.39 -5.82
C TYR A 8 0.17 7.28 -5.28
N ALA A 9 0.92 8.39 -5.21
CA ALA A 9 2.24 8.39 -4.56
C ALA A 9 2.14 8.11 -3.05
N ALA A 10 1.03 8.45 -2.39
CA ALA A 10 0.80 8.14 -0.98
C ALA A 10 0.54 6.65 -0.70
N PHE A 11 0.21 5.86 -1.72
CA PHE A 11 -0.09 4.43 -1.57
C PHE A 11 1.18 3.61 -1.34
N ILE A 12 2.35 4.12 -1.76
CA ILE A 12 3.66 3.49 -1.57
C ILE A 12 4.04 3.43 -0.09
N PRO A 13 4.11 4.54 0.67
CA PRO A 13 4.44 4.49 2.10
C PRO A 13 3.38 3.73 2.90
N ILE A 14 2.09 3.81 2.51
CA ILE A 14 1.02 3.00 3.13
C ILE A 14 1.30 1.50 2.94
N GLY A 15 1.65 1.08 1.72
CA GLY A 15 2.02 -0.30 1.44
C GLY A 15 3.20 -0.80 2.29
N ILE A 16 4.23 0.02 2.46
CA ILE A 16 5.40 -0.29 3.32
C ILE A 16 4.97 -0.47 4.78
N CYS A 17 4.13 0.42 5.32
CA CYS A 17 3.60 0.28 6.67
C CYS A 17 2.83 -1.02 6.85
N PHE A 18 1.96 -1.37 5.88
CA PHE A 18 1.20 -2.62 5.92
C PHE A 18 2.11 -3.85 5.86
N MET A 19 3.16 -3.83 5.03
CA MET A 19 4.13 -4.92 5.02
C MET A 19 4.87 -5.07 6.36
N GLY A 20 5.36 -3.96 6.93
CA GLY A 20 6.02 -3.98 8.23
C GLY A 20 5.11 -4.51 9.34
N SER A 21 3.87 -4.03 9.39
CA SER A 21 2.86 -4.55 10.33
C SER A 21 2.54 -6.03 10.06
N GLY A 22 2.48 -6.47 8.80
CA GLY A 22 2.26 -7.86 8.45
C GLY A 22 3.35 -8.79 8.97
N VAL A 23 4.62 -8.38 8.92
CA VAL A 23 5.74 -9.14 9.53
C VAL A 23 5.57 -9.25 11.04
N VAL A 24 5.19 -8.16 11.72
CA VAL A 24 4.94 -8.17 13.17
C VAL A 24 3.77 -9.11 13.50
N PHE A 25 2.65 -9.02 12.79
CA PHE A 25 1.50 -9.89 13.01
C PHE A 25 1.81 -11.36 12.72
N MET A 26 2.64 -11.64 11.71
CA MET A 26 3.07 -12.99 11.37
C MET A 26 3.92 -13.62 12.49
N THR A 27 4.75 -12.81 13.16
CA THR A 27 5.67 -13.27 14.21
C THR A 27 5.05 -13.29 15.61
N THR A 28 4.07 -12.42 15.90
CA THR A 28 3.56 -12.22 17.27
C THR A 28 2.12 -12.65 17.48
N VAL A 29 1.28 -12.71 16.44
CA VAL A 29 -0.17 -12.94 16.59
C VAL A 29 -0.61 -14.20 15.85
N ASN A 30 -0.53 -14.18 14.51
CA ASN A 30 -1.01 -15.27 13.68
C ASN A 30 -0.42 -15.15 12.26
N SER A 31 0.24 -16.21 11.79
CA SER A 31 0.86 -16.27 10.47
C SER A 31 -0.11 -16.02 9.31
N LEU A 32 -1.38 -16.43 9.45
CA LEU A 32 -2.42 -16.22 8.44
C LEU A 32 -2.83 -14.75 8.33
N LEU A 33 -2.97 -14.05 9.47
CA LEU A 33 -3.27 -12.62 9.47
C LEU A 33 -2.08 -11.80 8.95
N GLY A 34 -0.86 -12.16 9.37
CA GLY A 34 0.36 -11.49 8.92
C GLY A 34 0.58 -11.62 7.42
N SER A 35 0.37 -12.81 6.85
CA SER A 35 0.43 -13.03 5.40
C SER A 35 -0.66 -12.25 4.65
N GLY A 36 -1.88 -12.17 5.18
CA GLY A 36 -2.94 -11.32 4.60
C GLY A 36 -2.56 -9.84 4.54
N MET A 37 -1.99 -9.31 5.63
CA MET A 37 -1.52 -7.91 5.67
C MET A 37 -0.34 -7.65 4.74
N LEU A 38 0.57 -8.61 4.58
CA LEU A 38 1.66 -8.53 3.60
C LEU A 38 1.14 -8.45 2.16
N ILE A 39 0.17 -9.30 1.79
CA ILE A 39 -0.44 -9.29 0.46
C ILE A 39 -1.11 -7.94 0.18
N ILE A 40 -1.84 -7.39 1.17
CA ILE A 40 -2.47 -6.08 1.06
C ILE A 40 -1.40 -4.99 0.90
N GLY A 41 -0.33 -5.01 1.70
CA GLY A 41 0.75 -4.03 1.60
C GLY A 41 1.41 -4.01 0.23
N VAL A 42 1.67 -5.18 -0.35
CA VAL A 42 2.20 -5.32 -1.71
C VAL A 42 1.20 -4.80 -2.76
N ALA A 43 -0.10 -5.11 -2.62
CA ALA A 43 -1.13 -4.62 -3.53
C ALA A 43 -1.21 -3.08 -3.54
N TRP A 44 -1.16 -2.44 -2.36
CA TRP A 44 -1.11 -0.98 -2.24
C TRP A 44 0.12 -0.38 -2.92
N MET A 45 1.29 -1.02 -2.74
CA MET A 45 2.52 -0.59 -3.39
C MET A 45 2.43 -0.70 -4.92
N ILE A 46 1.89 -1.80 -5.44
CA ILE A 46 1.69 -2.01 -6.89
C ILE A 46 0.74 -0.95 -7.46
N ILE A 47 -0.38 -0.68 -6.78
CA ILE A 47 -1.34 0.36 -7.19
C ILE A 47 -0.67 1.74 -7.21
N GLY A 48 0.13 2.03 -6.18
CA GLY A 48 0.89 3.28 -6.08
C GLY A 48 1.89 3.44 -7.21
N ILE A 49 2.71 2.42 -7.48
CA ILE A 49 3.71 2.44 -8.55
C ILE A 49 3.05 2.54 -9.92
N LYS A 50 2.04 1.70 -10.20
CA LYS A 50 1.38 1.64 -11.52
C LYS A 50 0.64 2.94 -11.87
N ASN A 51 0.12 3.64 -10.87
CA ASN A 51 -0.59 4.92 -11.06
C ASN A 51 0.24 6.15 -10.67
N ARG A 52 1.52 5.99 -10.29
CA ARG A 52 2.42 7.10 -9.94
C ARG A 52 2.49 8.13 -11.06
N ASN A 53 2.58 7.67 -12.32
CA ASN A 53 2.65 8.54 -13.50
C ASN A 53 1.37 9.37 -13.73
N LYS A 54 0.19 8.92 -13.27
CA LYS A 54 -1.05 9.73 -13.34
C LYS A 54 -1.02 10.91 -12.37
N THR A 55 -0.29 10.77 -11.27
CA THR A 55 -0.14 11.84 -10.27
C THR A 55 0.96 12.82 -10.69
N GLU A 56 2.07 12.33 -11.24
CA GLU A 56 3.20 13.16 -11.70
C GLU A 56 2.87 13.93 -12.99
N ALA A 57 2.08 13.38 -13.91
CA ALA A 57 1.67 14.07 -15.15
C ALA A 57 0.73 15.28 -14.94
N LYS A 58 0.30 15.54 -13.69
CA LYS A 58 -0.53 16.69 -13.30
C LYS A 58 0.21 17.69 -12.41
N LYS A 59 1.48 17.46 -12.11
CA LYS A 59 2.31 18.33 -11.27
C LYS A 59 3.03 19.35 -12.12
#